data_AF-A0A1L9BBY2-F1
#
_entry.id   AF-A0A1L9BBY2-F1
#
_cell.length_a   1.000
_cell.length_b   1.000
_cell.length_c   1.000
_cell.angle_alpha   90.00
_cell.angle_beta   90.00
_cell.angle_gamma   90.00
#
_symmetry.space_group_name_H-M   'P 1'
#
loop_
_entity.id
_entity.type
_entity.pdbx_description
1 polymer ?
#
loop_
_entity_poly.entity_id
_entity_poly.type
_entity_poly.pdbx_seq_one_letter_code
_entity_poly.pdbx_strand_id
1 'polypeptide(L)'
;MALRARAAPEGYTHPVLTALERIRRKVEAGEPLEEGEWEVLRAAARDTPGPTLRLTLAHAWVNAGAEREALPLLESLRRDFPREIQVRLGLARALLGLERMGEAETVLREVLALNPGDPEALKVLAVLALRRGEHGRARAFVADALERDPFDAEARLLKEELESGELPPPPAPPAPASRAEFLAALLAALHRAGVACRRQGTHLLVKFASGGVGRVDVDSLHAAYREGTQPLTEHVAELVARLRGLSGPAGAEDGWERRVRPVLRPARFAERAVGALHRPAGAGLEVFYVLEDEAFVRYLPETSLGPAGLSAPQVDALAWSHLEAHPAPVRAVVLEEGRVVLVERGTGIWTVAGGDGLDGARLLTEAQRRRLVAHVGEGPWCVHLGWREFALVCRESDEASRGALSRLGAAPDGIEGLFRLADGGLEAL
;
A
#
# COMPACT_ATOMS: atom_id res chain seq x y z
N MET A 1 -13.37 58.47 50.23
CA MET A 1 -14.61 57.79 50.64
C MET A 1 -14.79 56.53 49.81
N ALA A 2 -14.49 55.37 50.40
CA ALA A 2 -14.61 54.07 49.76
C ALA A 2 -16.09 53.68 49.58
N LEU A 3 -16.54 53.47 48.34
CA LEU A 3 -17.79 52.78 48.08
C LEU A 3 -17.56 51.27 48.29
N ARG A 4 -18.17 50.73 49.35
CA ARG A 4 -18.26 49.29 49.62
C ARG A 4 -18.98 48.59 48.48
N ALA A 5 -18.29 47.70 47.78
CA ALA A 5 -18.92 46.66 46.98
C ALA A 5 -19.73 45.74 47.91
N ARG A 6 -21.04 45.63 47.66
CA ARG A 6 -21.86 44.56 48.24
C ARG A 6 -21.40 43.26 47.58
N ALA A 7 -20.81 42.36 48.38
CA ALA A 7 -20.59 40.98 47.97
C ALA A 7 -21.95 40.33 47.67
N ALA A 8 -22.08 39.79 46.46
CA ALA A 8 -23.18 38.89 46.12
C ALA A 8 -22.97 37.56 46.90
N PRO A 9 -24.05 36.91 47.38
CA PRO A 9 -23.92 35.69 48.16
C PRO A 9 -23.42 34.55 47.27
N GLU A 10 -22.35 33.89 47.73
CA GLU A 10 -21.86 32.62 47.20
C GLU A 10 -22.94 31.56 47.38
N GLY A 11 -23.49 31.04 46.27
CA GLY A 11 -24.44 29.92 46.29
C GLY A 11 -25.69 30.05 45.43
N TYR A 12 -25.88 31.14 44.67
CA TYR A 12 -27.03 31.29 43.76
C TYR A 12 -26.65 30.90 42.32
N THR A 13 -26.58 29.61 42.02
CA THR A 13 -26.53 29.14 40.63
C THR A 13 -27.86 29.49 39.98
N HIS A 14 -27.87 30.44 39.04
CA HIS A 14 -29.09 30.93 38.41
C HIS A 14 -29.90 29.75 37.84
N PRO A 15 -31.20 29.57 38.17
CA PRO A 15 -31.99 28.41 37.76
C PRO A 15 -31.99 28.18 36.24
N VAL A 16 -31.88 29.27 35.46
CA VAL A 16 -31.76 29.26 33.99
C VAL A 16 -30.43 28.69 33.50
N LEU A 17 -29.30 28.97 34.17
CA LEU A 17 -28.00 28.41 33.78
C LEU A 17 -27.95 26.90 34.05
N THR A 18 -28.53 26.45 35.16
CA THR A 18 -28.73 25.02 35.45
C THR A 18 -29.70 24.36 34.47
N ALA A 19 -30.74 25.05 34.03
CA ALA A 19 -31.67 24.55 33.03
C ALA A 19 -31.00 24.40 31.65
N LEU A 20 -30.24 25.40 31.20
CA LEU A 20 -29.50 25.35 29.94
C LEU A 20 -28.40 24.28 29.93
N GLU A 21 -27.69 24.10 31.05
CA GLU A 21 -26.72 23.02 31.21
C GLU A 21 -27.39 21.64 31.07
N ARG A 22 -28.55 21.46 31.72
CA ARG A 22 -29.34 20.22 31.59
C ARG A 22 -29.81 20.01 30.15
N ILE A 23 -30.34 21.05 29.50
CA ILE A 23 -30.77 20.97 28.10
C ILE A 23 -29.59 20.61 27.19
N ARG A 24 -28.42 21.21 27.38
CA ARG A 24 -27.24 20.89 26.57
C ARG A 24 -26.83 19.43 26.73
N ARG A 25 -26.82 18.90 27.96
CA ARG A 25 -26.53 17.48 28.22
C ARG A 25 -27.55 16.56 27.56
N LYS A 26 -28.85 16.90 27.62
CA LYS A 26 -29.90 16.16 26.89
C LYS A 26 -29.61 16.12 25.38
N VAL A 27 -29.26 17.28 24.80
CA VAL A 27 -28.90 17.37 23.38
C VAL A 27 -27.65 16.54 23.06
N GLU A 28 -26.61 16.60 23.88
CA GLU A 28 -25.38 15.80 23.72
C GLU A 28 -25.67 14.28 23.82
N ALA A 29 -26.62 13.89 24.68
CA ALA A 29 -27.07 12.51 24.83
C ALA A 29 -28.08 12.04 23.77
N GLY A 30 -28.52 12.93 22.86
CA GLY A 30 -29.54 12.61 21.86
C GLY A 30 -30.96 12.48 22.42
N GLU A 31 -31.21 12.95 23.64
CA GLU A 31 -32.54 12.89 24.26
C GLU A 31 -33.50 13.93 23.65
N PRO A 32 -34.79 13.59 23.48
CA PRO A 32 -35.77 14.54 22.97
C PRO A 32 -35.99 15.70 23.96
N LEU A 33 -36.11 16.91 23.43
CA LEU A 33 -36.43 18.10 24.20
C LEU A 33 -37.94 18.32 24.29
N GLU A 34 -38.41 18.72 25.46
CA GLU A 34 -39.78 19.16 25.67
C GLU A 34 -40.01 20.55 25.07
N GLU A 35 -41.28 20.93 24.81
CA GLU A 35 -41.63 22.22 24.20
C GLU A 35 -41.06 23.42 24.98
N GLY A 36 -41.16 23.41 26.31
CA GLY A 36 -40.57 24.46 27.15
C GLY A 36 -39.04 24.49 27.11
N GLU A 37 -38.38 23.35 26.89
CA GLU A 37 -36.92 23.27 26.75
C GLU A 37 -36.47 23.86 25.41
N TRP A 38 -37.24 23.63 24.34
CA TRP A 38 -37.04 24.28 23.05
C TRP A 38 -37.16 25.79 23.12
N GLU A 39 -38.17 26.31 23.83
CA GLU A 39 -38.35 27.75 24.02
C GLU A 39 -37.16 28.37 24.76
N VAL A 40 -36.74 27.76 25.87
CA VAL A 40 -35.59 28.21 26.66
C VAL A 40 -34.31 28.22 25.82
N LEU A 41 -34.04 27.16 25.06
CA LEU A 41 -32.85 27.06 24.21
C LEU A 41 -32.87 28.09 23.07
N ARG A 42 -34.02 28.29 22.41
CA ARG A 42 -34.18 29.28 21.33
C ARG A 42 -34.02 30.71 21.82
N ALA A 43 -34.57 31.05 22.99
CA ALA A 43 -34.39 32.36 23.59
C ALA A 43 -32.91 32.58 23.95
N ALA A 44 -32.29 31.63 24.64
CA ALA A 44 -30.89 31.76 25.05
C ALA A 44 -29.92 31.84 23.86
N ALA A 45 -30.15 31.07 22.79
CA ALA A 45 -29.35 31.13 21.57
C ALA A 45 -29.51 32.44 20.78
N ARG A 46 -30.62 33.15 20.96
CA ARG A 46 -30.85 34.49 20.38
C ARG A 46 -30.14 35.57 21.19
N ASP A 47 -30.23 35.47 22.51
CA ASP A 47 -29.80 36.53 23.42
C ASP A 47 -28.30 36.45 23.78
N THR A 48 -27.68 35.27 23.58
CA THR A 48 -26.26 35.03 23.89
C THR A 48 -25.41 35.03 22.61
N PRO A 49 -24.46 35.96 22.47
CA PRO A 49 -23.51 35.95 21.36
C PRO A 49 -22.59 34.72 21.37
N GLY A 50 -22.12 34.32 20.19
CA GLY A 50 -21.15 33.24 20.03
C GLY A 50 -21.75 31.95 19.47
N PRO A 51 -20.91 30.94 19.19
CA PRO A 51 -21.33 29.74 18.49
C PRO A 51 -22.02 28.71 19.41
N THR A 52 -21.68 28.67 20.70
CA THR A 52 -22.02 27.55 21.61
C THR A 52 -23.53 27.25 21.66
N LEU A 53 -24.36 28.20 22.08
CA LEU A 53 -25.80 27.94 22.24
C LEU A 53 -26.54 27.82 20.90
N ARG A 54 -26.07 28.55 19.88
CA ARG A 54 -26.58 28.42 18.51
C ARG A 54 -26.25 27.02 17.94
N LEU A 55 -25.08 26.48 18.26
CA LEU A 55 -24.69 25.13 17.85
C LEU A 55 -25.46 24.07 18.63
N THR A 56 -25.67 24.25 19.94
CA THR A 56 -26.57 23.37 20.72
C THR A 56 -27.98 23.36 20.14
N LEU A 57 -28.52 24.51 19.72
CA LEU A 57 -29.82 24.58 19.04
C LEU A 57 -29.81 23.83 17.69
N ALA A 58 -28.74 23.97 16.91
CA ALA A 58 -28.58 23.24 15.66
C ALA A 58 -28.49 21.72 15.87
N HIS A 59 -27.73 21.26 16.86
CA HIS A 59 -27.65 19.84 17.22
C HIS A 59 -29.00 19.30 17.70
N ALA A 60 -29.74 20.07 18.49
CA ALA A 60 -31.09 19.70 18.90
C ALA A 60 -32.01 19.48 17.68
N TRP A 61 -31.93 20.34 16.67
CA TRP A 61 -32.69 20.17 15.42
C TRP A 61 -32.25 18.93 14.63
N VAL A 62 -30.94 18.67 14.52
CA VAL A 62 -30.43 17.46 13.86
C VAL A 62 -30.91 16.19 14.59
N ASN A 63 -30.83 16.14 15.92
CA ASN A 63 -31.30 14.99 16.70
C ASN A 63 -32.82 14.75 16.54
N ALA A 64 -33.58 15.82 16.28
CA ALA A 64 -35.02 15.75 16.04
C ALA A 64 -35.39 15.40 14.58
N GLY A 65 -34.41 15.18 13.69
CA GLY A 65 -34.65 14.97 12.25
C GLY A 65 -35.20 16.23 11.55
N ALA A 66 -34.92 17.40 12.09
CA ALA A 66 -35.30 18.72 11.57
C ALA A 66 -34.10 19.39 10.90
N GLU A 67 -33.45 18.69 9.96
CA GLU A 67 -32.21 19.16 9.33
C GLU A 67 -32.41 20.39 8.45
N ARG A 68 -33.63 20.58 7.92
CA ARG A 68 -33.99 21.77 7.12
C ARG A 68 -33.93 23.05 7.95
N GLU A 69 -34.27 22.96 9.23
CA GLU A 69 -34.21 24.05 10.21
C GLU A 69 -32.77 24.27 10.70
N ALA A 70 -32.00 23.19 10.89
CA ALA A 70 -30.61 23.25 11.34
C ALA A 70 -29.67 23.88 10.29
N LEU A 71 -29.86 23.53 9.02
CA LEU A 71 -28.96 23.88 7.93
C LEU A 71 -28.65 25.39 7.81
N PRO A 72 -29.63 26.31 7.70
CA PRO A 72 -29.34 27.73 7.56
C PRO A 72 -28.60 28.32 8.78
N LEU A 73 -28.87 27.79 9.98
CA LEU A 73 -28.17 28.20 11.19
C LEU A 73 -26.71 27.74 11.16
N LEU A 74 -26.45 26.49 10.76
CA LEU A 74 -25.09 25.93 10.63
C LEU A 74 -24.28 26.61 9.53
N GLU A 75 -24.92 26.99 8.41
CA GLU A 75 -24.27 27.76 7.35
C GLU A 75 -23.89 29.18 7.81
N SER A 76 -24.77 29.85 8.57
CA SER A 76 -24.44 31.13 9.21
C SER A 76 -23.28 30.97 10.20
N LEU A 77 -23.32 29.95 11.05
CA LEU A 77 -22.25 29.70 12.02
C LEU A 77 -20.92 29.38 11.34
N ARG A 78 -20.91 28.64 10.23
CA ARG A 78 -19.68 28.34 9.48
C ARG A 78 -19.06 29.62 8.91
N ARG A 79 -19.88 30.58 8.48
CA ARG A 79 -19.44 31.88 7.98
C ARG A 79 -18.88 32.75 9.10
N ASP A 80 -19.57 32.81 10.22
CA ASP A 80 -19.23 33.67 11.36
C ASP A 80 -18.02 33.11 12.15
N PHE A 81 -17.87 31.77 12.17
CA PHE A 81 -16.85 31.05 12.92
C PHE A 81 -16.12 30.02 12.04
N PRO A 82 -15.33 30.46 11.04
CA PRO A 82 -14.76 29.60 10.00
C PRO A 82 -13.66 28.66 10.51
N ARG A 83 -13.29 28.64 11.79
CA ARG A 83 -12.34 27.68 12.35
C ARG A 83 -12.97 26.72 13.36
N GLU A 84 -14.27 26.86 13.63
CA GLU A 84 -14.95 26.00 14.57
C GLU A 84 -15.24 24.63 13.91
N ILE A 85 -14.63 23.58 14.45
CA ILE A 85 -14.74 22.22 13.89
C ILE A 85 -16.14 21.67 14.16
N GLN A 86 -16.68 21.92 15.35
CA GLN A 86 -17.99 21.39 15.75
C GLN A 86 -19.13 21.94 14.88
N VAL A 87 -19.02 23.17 14.40
CA VAL A 87 -19.96 23.76 13.43
C VAL A 87 -19.95 23.00 12.09
N ARG A 88 -18.77 22.60 11.61
CA ARG A 88 -18.66 21.84 10.36
C ARG A 88 -19.16 20.41 10.51
N LEU A 89 -18.90 19.77 11.65
CA LEU A 89 -19.42 18.44 11.96
C LEU A 89 -20.95 18.46 12.02
N GLY A 90 -21.53 19.44 12.71
CA GLY A 90 -22.98 19.67 12.71
C GLY A 90 -23.54 19.87 11.30
N LEU A 91 -22.86 20.68 10.46
CA LEU A 91 -23.25 20.88 9.05
C LEU A 91 -23.19 19.58 8.24
N ALA A 92 -22.14 18.77 8.40
CA ALA A 92 -22.02 17.49 7.72
C ALA A 92 -23.14 16.52 8.14
N ARG A 93 -23.44 16.42 9.44
CA ARG A 93 -24.55 15.59 9.96
C ARG A 93 -25.91 16.05 9.40
N ALA A 94 -26.18 17.36 9.37
CA ALA A 94 -27.41 17.91 8.78
C ALA A 94 -27.51 17.62 7.26
N LEU A 95 -26.39 17.76 6.52
CA LEU A 95 -26.35 17.44 5.09
C LEU A 95 -26.58 15.95 4.82
N LEU A 96 -26.07 15.06 5.68
CA LEU A 96 -26.35 13.63 5.60
C LEU A 96 -27.84 13.31 5.83
N GLY A 97 -28.47 13.92 6.84
CA GLY A 97 -29.91 13.77 7.08
C GLY A 97 -30.76 14.22 5.89
N LEU A 98 -30.30 15.25 5.15
CA LEU A 98 -30.90 15.71 3.90
C LEU A 98 -30.50 14.91 2.65
N GLU A 99 -29.77 13.80 2.80
CA GLU A 99 -29.24 12.98 1.71
C GLU A 99 -28.28 13.72 0.74
N ARG A 100 -27.75 14.88 1.15
CA ARG A 100 -26.79 15.69 0.38
C ARG A 100 -25.36 15.19 0.59
N MET A 101 -25.13 13.93 0.25
CA MET A 101 -23.91 13.17 0.56
C MET A 101 -22.62 13.79 0.01
N GLY A 102 -22.64 14.36 -1.19
CA GLY A 102 -21.44 14.98 -1.80
C GLY A 102 -21.01 16.26 -1.09
N GLU A 103 -21.97 17.03 -0.57
CA GLU A 103 -21.70 18.24 0.19
C GLU A 103 -21.22 17.90 1.60
N ALA A 104 -21.82 16.89 2.24
CA ALA A 104 -21.35 16.37 3.52
C ALA A 104 -19.89 15.92 3.45
N GLU A 105 -19.51 15.15 2.42
CA GLU A 105 -18.12 14.73 2.19
C GLU A 105 -17.16 15.92 2.02
N THR A 106 -17.60 16.96 1.32
CA THR A 106 -16.79 18.17 1.12
C THR A 106 -16.54 18.87 2.44
N VAL A 107 -17.56 19.01 3.28
CA VAL A 107 -17.42 19.60 4.62
C VAL A 107 -16.54 18.74 5.53
N LEU A 108 -16.64 17.41 5.47
CA LEU A 108 -15.80 16.50 6.26
C LEU A 108 -14.33 16.56 5.86
N ARG A 109 -14.03 16.75 4.56
CA ARG A 109 -12.65 17.01 4.10
C ARG A 109 -12.09 18.31 4.69
N GLU A 110 -12.90 19.35 4.83
CA GLU A 110 -12.47 20.58 5.53
C GLU A 110 -12.17 20.31 7.00
N VAL A 111 -12.98 19.48 7.68
CA VAL A 111 -12.73 19.09 9.08
C VAL A 111 -11.40 18.35 9.19
N LEU A 112 -11.17 17.34 8.35
CA LEU A 112 -9.92 16.58 8.36
C LEU A 112 -8.70 17.41 7.95
N ALA A 113 -8.87 18.47 7.14
CA ALA A 113 -7.79 19.40 6.85
C ALA A 113 -7.40 20.26 8.09
N LEU A 114 -8.37 20.56 8.97
CA LEU A 114 -8.13 21.29 10.22
C LEU A 114 -7.64 20.36 11.33
N ASN A 115 -8.17 19.14 11.39
CA ASN A 115 -7.81 18.10 12.35
C ASN A 115 -7.86 16.71 11.68
N PRO A 116 -6.73 16.21 11.14
CA PRO A 116 -6.68 14.93 10.41
C PRO A 116 -7.07 13.69 11.22
N GLY A 117 -7.15 13.81 12.55
CA GLY A 117 -7.49 12.72 13.44
C GLY A 117 -8.74 12.98 14.26
N ASP A 118 -9.65 13.83 13.80
CA ASP A 118 -10.88 14.11 14.53
C ASP A 118 -11.78 12.85 14.59
N PRO A 119 -12.00 12.25 15.78
CA PRO A 119 -12.75 11.00 15.91
C PRO A 119 -14.22 11.16 15.50
N GLU A 120 -14.79 12.34 15.72
CA GLU A 120 -16.16 12.67 15.34
C GLU A 120 -16.29 12.74 13.80
N ALA A 121 -15.33 13.34 13.11
CA ALA A 121 -15.29 13.35 11.64
C ALA A 121 -15.19 11.93 11.06
N LEU A 122 -14.39 11.06 11.66
CA LEU A 122 -14.24 9.67 11.25
C LEU A 122 -15.56 8.89 11.39
N LYS A 123 -16.29 9.06 12.49
CA LYS A 123 -17.63 8.47 12.65
C LYS A 123 -18.62 8.97 11.59
N VAL A 124 -18.66 10.27 11.33
CA VAL A 124 -19.56 10.84 10.30
C VAL A 124 -19.18 10.34 8.90
N LEU A 125 -17.89 10.16 8.60
CA LEU A 125 -17.42 9.53 7.37
C LEU A 125 -17.78 8.05 7.28
N ALA A 126 -17.78 7.32 8.39
CA ALA A 126 -18.25 5.94 8.43
C ALA A 126 -19.75 5.86 8.10
N VAL A 127 -20.58 6.72 8.67
CA VAL A 127 -22.02 6.81 8.36
C VAL A 127 -22.26 7.18 6.90
N LEU A 128 -21.50 8.14 6.36
CA LEU A 128 -21.54 8.49 4.93
C LEU A 128 -21.21 7.28 4.05
N ALA A 129 -20.15 6.54 4.38
CA ALA A 129 -19.74 5.35 3.64
C ALA A 129 -20.79 4.23 3.71
N LEU A 130 -21.39 4.00 4.89
CA LEU A 130 -22.51 3.07 5.07
C LEU A 130 -23.69 3.42 4.15
N ARG A 131 -24.11 4.69 4.12
CA ARG A 131 -25.21 5.15 3.27
C ARG A 131 -24.91 5.00 1.76
N ARG A 132 -23.64 4.96 1.38
CA ARG A 132 -23.18 4.70 0.00
C ARG A 132 -22.98 3.21 -0.31
N GLY A 133 -23.18 2.32 0.66
CA GLY A 133 -22.87 0.90 0.52
C GLY A 133 -21.37 0.59 0.50
N GLU A 134 -20.52 1.55 0.88
CA GLU A 134 -19.06 1.43 0.91
C GLU A 134 -18.59 0.78 2.23
N HIS A 135 -19.10 -0.41 2.55
CA HIS A 135 -18.87 -1.08 3.84
C HIS A 135 -17.39 -1.21 4.22
N GLY A 136 -16.50 -1.44 3.24
CA GLY A 136 -15.05 -1.52 3.49
C GLY A 136 -14.45 -0.20 3.99
N ARG A 137 -14.88 0.94 3.42
CA ARG A 137 -14.45 2.28 3.87
C ARG A 137 -15.06 2.62 5.22
N ALA A 138 -16.32 2.25 5.44
CA ALA A 138 -16.97 2.41 6.74
C ALA A 138 -16.21 1.67 7.84
N ARG A 139 -15.79 0.42 7.61
CA ARG A 139 -14.98 -0.36 8.57
C ARG A 139 -13.64 0.31 8.88
N ALA A 140 -12.95 0.83 7.87
CA ALA A 140 -11.69 1.55 8.07
C ALA A 140 -11.88 2.79 8.95
N PHE A 141 -12.88 3.63 8.64
CA PHE A 141 -13.17 4.82 9.44
C PHE A 141 -13.60 4.51 10.88
N VAL A 142 -14.38 3.44 11.09
CA VAL A 142 -14.76 2.99 12.45
C VAL A 142 -13.54 2.47 13.23
N ALA A 143 -12.66 1.71 12.59
CA ALA A 143 -11.42 1.25 13.21
C ALA A 143 -10.53 2.44 13.63
N ASP A 144 -10.35 3.41 12.73
CA ASP A 144 -9.59 4.63 12.98
C ASP A 144 -10.19 5.47 14.12
N ALA A 145 -11.53 5.55 14.22
CA ALA A 145 -12.22 6.23 15.30
C ALA A 145 -12.00 5.53 16.66
N LEU A 146 -12.11 4.20 16.69
CA LEU A 146 -11.91 3.39 17.90
C LEU A 146 -10.44 3.30 18.34
N GLU A 147 -9.48 3.47 17.43
CA GLU A 147 -8.07 3.60 17.80
C GLU A 147 -7.83 4.89 18.59
N ARG A 148 -8.53 5.97 18.24
CA ARG A 148 -8.42 7.28 18.89
C ARG A 148 -9.21 7.35 20.20
N ASP A 149 -10.42 6.83 20.19
CA ASP A 149 -11.24 6.67 21.39
C ASP A 149 -11.82 5.25 21.45
N PRO A 150 -11.15 4.34 22.17
CA PRO A 150 -11.63 2.97 22.34
C PRO A 150 -12.98 2.86 23.05
N PHE A 151 -13.45 3.91 23.74
CA PHE A 151 -14.68 3.94 24.53
C PHE A 151 -15.85 4.67 23.87
N ASP A 152 -15.66 5.17 22.64
CA ASP A 152 -16.74 5.85 21.91
C ASP A 152 -17.91 4.89 21.62
N ALA A 153 -19.06 5.17 22.22
CA ALA A 153 -20.25 4.32 22.14
C ALA A 153 -20.86 4.31 20.73
N GLU A 154 -20.82 5.42 19.99
CA GLU A 154 -21.35 5.52 18.64
C GLU A 154 -20.47 4.72 17.66
N ALA A 155 -19.15 4.81 17.78
CA ALA A 155 -18.22 4.01 16.97
C ALA A 155 -18.34 2.51 17.26
N ARG A 156 -18.57 2.11 18.52
CA ARG A 156 -18.84 0.71 18.88
C ARG A 156 -20.15 0.21 18.28
N LEU A 157 -21.22 1.00 18.32
CA LEU A 157 -22.49 0.65 17.68
C LEU A 157 -22.34 0.52 16.15
N LEU A 158 -21.61 1.44 15.51
CA LEU A 158 -21.32 1.36 14.07
C LEU A 158 -20.50 0.11 13.72
N LYS A 159 -19.57 -0.28 14.58
CA LYS A 159 -18.82 -1.54 14.45
C LYS A 159 -19.76 -2.74 14.54
N GLU A 160 -20.61 -2.78 15.57
CA GLU A 160 -21.60 -3.84 15.76
C GLU A 160 -22.59 -3.92 14.59
N GLU A 161 -23.03 -2.79 14.02
CA GLU A 161 -23.87 -2.75 12.81
C GLU A 161 -23.13 -3.33 11.60
N LEU A 162 -21.86 -2.98 11.41
CA LEU A 162 -21.00 -3.48 10.33
C LEU A 162 -20.65 -4.97 10.46
N GLU A 163 -20.66 -5.51 11.67
CA GLU A 163 -20.40 -6.92 12.00
C GLU A 163 -21.70 -7.76 11.99
N SER A 164 -22.80 -7.22 12.50
CA SER A 164 -24.12 -7.89 12.53
C SER A 164 -24.80 -7.99 11.16
N GLY A 165 -24.38 -7.16 10.20
CA GLY A 165 -24.74 -7.29 8.79
C GLY A 165 -24.10 -8.49 8.04
N GLU A 166 -23.29 -9.35 8.67
CA GLU A 166 -22.61 -10.47 7.97
C GLU A 166 -23.39 -11.81 7.95
N LEU A 167 -23.86 -12.18 6.75
CA LEU A 167 -23.56 -13.45 6.07
C LEU A 167 -22.77 -13.05 4.81
N PRO A 168 -21.67 -13.70 4.35
CA PRO A 168 -20.67 -14.60 4.94
C PRO A 168 -19.32 -13.81 5.10
N PRO A 169 -18.10 -14.39 5.19
CA PRO A 169 -16.87 -13.64 5.52
C PRO A 169 -16.57 -12.56 4.45
N PRO A 170 -15.78 -11.53 4.78
CA PRO A 170 -15.75 -10.27 4.04
C PRO A 170 -15.53 -10.46 2.53
N PRO A 171 -16.28 -9.76 1.66
CA PRO A 171 -15.84 -9.62 0.28
C PRO A 171 -14.51 -8.85 0.31
N ALA A 172 -13.51 -9.43 -0.33
CA ALA A 172 -12.21 -8.80 -0.56
C ALA A 172 -12.40 -7.36 -1.12
N PRO A 173 -11.42 -6.45 -0.94
CA PRO A 173 -11.38 -5.19 -1.70
C PRO A 173 -11.75 -5.48 -3.16
N PRO A 174 -12.47 -4.56 -3.86
CA PRO A 174 -13.00 -4.82 -5.21
C PRO A 174 -11.91 -5.52 -5.98
N ALA A 175 -12.17 -6.78 -6.35
CA ALA A 175 -11.11 -7.69 -6.75
C ALA A 175 -10.26 -6.94 -7.76
N PRO A 176 -8.97 -6.69 -7.48
CA PRO A 176 -8.15 -5.91 -8.38
C PRO A 176 -8.32 -6.55 -9.75
N ALA A 177 -8.67 -5.70 -10.74
CA ALA A 177 -9.13 -6.12 -12.06
C ALA A 177 -8.48 -7.43 -12.47
N SER A 178 -9.28 -8.44 -12.80
CA SER A 178 -8.79 -9.77 -13.11
C SER A 178 -7.66 -9.70 -14.13
N ARG A 179 -6.77 -10.70 -14.16
CA ARG A 179 -5.67 -10.76 -15.12
C ARG A 179 -6.14 -10.51 -16.56
N ALA A 180 -7.34 -10.97 -16.90
CA ALA A 180 -7.97 -10.75 -18.20
C ALA A 180 -8.38 -9.29 -18.42
N GLU A 181 -8.99 -8.64 -17.44
CA GLU A 181 -9.38 -7.22 -17.49
C GLU A 181 -8.15 -6.30 -17.52
N PHE A 182 -7.13 -6.61 -16.70
CA PHE A 182 -5.84 -5.91 -16.72
C PHE A 182 -5.18 -6.00 -18.10
N LEU A 183 -5.07 -7.21 -18.66
CA LEU A 183 -4.48 -7.42 -19.98
C LEU A 183 -5.29 -6.71 -21.08
N ALA A 184 -6.62 -6.75 -21.02
CA ALA A 184 -7.48 -6.07 -21.97
C ALA A 184 -7.29 -4.55 -21.90
N ALA A 185 -7.23 -3.97 -20.70
CA ALA A 185 -6.97 -2.55 -20.49
C ALA A 185 -5.58 -2.15 -21.02
N LEU A 186 -4.55 -2.94 -20.72
CA LEU A 186 -3.17 -2.71 -21.17
C LEU A 186 -3.06 -2.75 -22.70
N LEU A 187 -3.62 -3.78 -23.35
CA LEU A 187 -3.63 -3.90 -24.82
C LEU A 187 -4.38 -2.73 -25.47
N ALA A 188 -5.54 -2.35 -24.92
CA ALA A 188 -6.31 -1.22 -25.43
C ALA A 188 -5.53 0.10 -25.30
N ALA A 189 -4.83 0.30 -24.19
CA ALA A 189 -3.99 1.48 -23.97
C ALA A 189 -2.76 1.51 -24.88
N LEU A 190 -2.07 0.38 -25.10
CA LEU A 190 -0.95 0.27 -26.03
C LEU A 190 -1.38 0.55 -27.48
N HIS A 191 -2.53 0.03 -27.90
CA HIS A 191 -3.10 0.32 -29.22
C HIS A 191 -3.46 1.80 -29.39
N ARG A 192 -4.12 2.43 -28.40
CA ARG A 192 -4.39 3.88 -28.40
C ARG A 192 -3.10 4.70 -28.46
N ALA A 193 -2.03 4.19 -27.87
CA ALA A 193 -0.70 4.77 -27.88
C ALA A 193 0.12 4.48 -29.16
N GLY A 194 -0.41 3.71 -30.12
CA GLY A 194 0.32 3.35 -31.35
C GLY A 194 1.54 2.46 -31.12
N VAL A 195 1.61 1.75 -29.99
CA VAL A 195 2.72 0.85 -29.66
C VAL A 195 2.43 -0.53 -30.24
N ALA A 196 3.29 -1.00 -31.15
CA ALA A 196 3.15 -2.34 -31.70
C ALA A 196 3.43 -3.39 -30.62
N CYS A 197 2.46 -4.26 -30.35
CA CYS A 197 2.61 -5.34 -29.39
C CYS A 197 1.99 -6.64 -29.91
N ARG A 198 2.50 -7.78 -29.43
CA ARG A 198 2.01 -9.12 -29.78
C ARG A 198 2.01 -10.02 -28.55
N ARG A 199 0.88 -10.69 -28.30
CA ARG A 199 0.79 -11.69 -27.24
C ARG A 199 1.53 -12.97 -27.61
N GLN A 200 2.34 -13.49 -26.70
CA GLN A 200 3.06 -14.76 -26.83
C GLN A 200 2.95 -15.54 -25.51
N GLY A 201 1.95 -16.42 -25.42
CA GLY A 201 1.66 -17.17 -24.19
C GLY A 201 1.24 -16.24 -23.04
N THR A 202 1.96 -16.32 -21.91
CA THR A 202 1.78 -15.43 -20.74
C THR A 202 2.45 -14.07 -20.91
N HIS A 203 3.26 -13.88 -21.95
CA HIS A 203 4.06 -12.67 -22.15
C HIS A 203 3.46 -11.78 -23.24
N LEU A 204 3.77 -10.49 -23.15
CA LEU A 204 3.51 -9.49 -24.18
C LEU A 204 4.84 -9.03 -24.79
N LEU A 205 5.02 -9.25 -26.08
CA LEU A 205 6.12 -8.65 -26.84
C LEU A 205 5.71 -7.22 -27.19
N VAL A 206 6.48 -6.23 -26.77
CA VAL A 206 6.20 -4.81 -27.01
C VAL A 206 7.37 -4.22 -27.78
N LYS A 207 7.10 -3.64 -28.93
CA LYS A 207 8.10 -2.94 -29.73
C LYS A 207 8.29 -1.54 -29.15
N PHE A 208 9.49 -1.25 -28.67
CA PHE A 208 9.85 0.07 -28.19
C PHE A 208 10.10 1.02 -29.37
N ALA A 209 9.93 2.33 -29.15
CA ALA A 209 10.24 3.32 -30.17
C ALA A 209 11.76 3.40 -30.48
N SER A 210 12.62 2.86 -29.61
CA SER A 210 14.07 2.67 -29.82
C SER A 210 14.41 1.52 -30.77
N GLY A 211 13.41 0.80 -31.28
CA GLY A 211 13.57 -0.26 -32.28
C GLY A 211 13.72 -1.68 -31.71
N GLY A 212 13.99 -1.81 -30.41
CA GLY A 212 14.05 -3.10 -29.71
C GLY A 212 12.67 -3.69 -29.40
N VAL A 213 12.61 -5.00 -29.15
CA VAL A 213 11.41 -5.69 -28.66
C VAL A 213 11.64 -6.13 -27.21
N GLY A 214 10.83 -5.63 -26.30
CA GLY A 214 10.81 -6.07 -24.91
C GLY A 214 9.82 -7.19 -24.71
N ARG A 215 10.18 -8.13 -23.82
CA ARG A 215 9.28 -9.17 -23.36
C ARG A 215 8.78 -8.80 -21.98
N VAL A 216 7.49 -8.56 -21.88
CA VAL A 216 6.80 -8.16 -20.65
C VAL A 216 6.07 -9.37 -20.10
N ASP A 217 6.32 -9.71 -18.83
CA ASP A 217 5.51 -10.71 -18.16
C ASP A 217 4.22 -10.07 -17.63
N VAL A 218 3.08 -10.59 -18.08
CA VAL A 218 1.77 -10.01 -17.75
C VAL A 218 1.37 -10.35 -16.32
N ASP A 219 1.84 -11.48 -15.79
CA ASP A 219 1.53 -11.95 -14.45
C ASP A 219 2.23 -11.10 -13.38
N SER A 220 3.51 -10.76 -13.56
CA SER A 220 4.24 -9.83 -12.68
C SER A 220 3.64 -8.42 -12.71
N LEU A 221 3.28 -7.90 -13.89
CA LEU A 221 2.63 -6.58 -13.98
C LEU A 221 1.25 -6.57 -13.32
N HIS A 222 0.51 -7.66 -13.46
CA HIS A 222 -0.78 -7.82 -12.78
C HIS A 222 -0.59 -7.88 -11.27
N ALA A 223 0.39 -8.65 -10.78
CA ALA A 223 0.72 -8.71 -9.35
C ALA A 223 1.10 -7.33 -8.78
N ALA A 224 1.96 -6.57 -9.46
CA ALA A 224 2.32 -5.21 -9.05
C ALA A 224 1.11 -4.26 -9.02
N TYR A 225 0.19 -4.39 -9.98
CA TYR A 225 -1.08 -3.66 -9.94
C TYR A 225 -1.95 -4.07 -8.74
N ARG A 226 -2.00 -5.36 -8.40
CA ARG A 226 -2.75 -5.87 -7.24
C ARG A 226 -2.21 -5.40 -5.90
N GLU A 227 -0.90 -5.15 -5.82
CA GLU A 227 -0.22 -4.63 -4.63
C GLU A 227 -0.31 -3.10 -4.52
N GLY A 228 -0.57 -2.42 -5.64
CA GLY A 228 -0.76 -0.97 -5.69
C GLY A 228 -2.16 -0.52 -5.25
N THR A 229 -2.26 0.72 -4.80
CA THR A 229 -3.54 1.38 -4.43
C THR A 229 -4.15 2.19 -5.58
N GLN A 230 -3.48 2.25 -6.73
CA GLN A 230 -3.88 3.05 -7.89
C GLN A 230 -5.05 2.42 -8.66
N PRO A 231 -5.97 3.23 -9.22
CA PRO A 231 -6.97 2.75 -10.18
C PRO A 231 -6.34 2.11 -11.42
N LEU A 232 -6.97 1.05 -11.97
CA LEU A 232 -6.47 0.31 -13.14
C LEU A 232 -6.11 1.23 -14.31
N THR A 233 -6.96 2.22 -14.59
CA THR A 233 -6.78 3.15 -15.71
C THR A 233 -5.54 4.02 -15.56
N GLU A 234 -5.26 4.50 -14.35
CA GLU A 234 -4.09 5.33 -14.05
C GLU A 234 -2.81 4.48 -14.09
N HIS A 235 -2.86 3.31 -13.45
CA HIS A 235 -1.75 2.36 -13.45
C HIS A 235 -1.38 1.90 -14.87
N VAL A 236 -2.37 1.56 -15.70
CA VAL A 236 -2.15 1.18 -17.10
C VAL A 236 -1.64 2.36 -17.94
N ALA A 237 -2.12 3.58 -17.70
CA ALA A 237 -1.63 4.76 -18.40
C ALA A 237 -0.16 5.03 -18.07
N GLU A 238 0.23 4.87 -16.80
CA GLU A 238 1.61 5.00 -16.35
C GLU A 238 2.51 3.90 -16.95
N LEU A 239 2.05 2.64 -16.93
CA LEU A 239 2.74 1.53 -17.58
C LEU A 239 2.96 1.79 -19.07
N VAL A 240 1.94 2.27 -19.78
CA VAL A 240 2.07 2.61 -21.21
C VAL A 240 3.00 3.80 -21.41
N ALA A 241 2.97 4.81 -20.54
CA ALA A 241 3.91 5.93 -20.61
C ALA A 241 5.36 5.46 -20.40
N ARG A 242 5.62 4.53 -19.47
CA ARG A 242 6.94 3.91 -19.26
C ARG A 242 7.37 3.05 -20.45
N LEU A 243 6.46 2.22 -20.98
CA LEU A 243 6.70 1.38 -22.16
C LEU A 243 6.93 2.21 -23.44
N ARG A 244 6.31 3.40 -23.55
CA ARG A 244 6.60 4.40 -24.60
C ARG A 244 7.88 5.18 -24.34
N GLY A 245 8.17 5.46 -23.07
CA GLY A 245 9.30 6.25 -22.56
C GLY A 245 10.65 5.54 -22.65
N LEU A 246 10.69 4.25 -23.01
CA LEU A 246 11.90 3.51 -23.41
C LEU A 246 12.46 3.97 -24.77
N SER A 247 12.31 5.26 -25.07
CA SER A 247 12.83 5.99 -26.21
C SER A 247 13.18 7.41 -25.81
N GLY A 248 14.27 7.55 -25.04
CA GLY A 248 15.32 8.46 -25.46
C GLY A 248 16.03 7.86 -26.70
N PRO A 249 16.56 8.69 -27.60
CA PRO A 249 16.88 8.32 -28.97
C PRO A 249 17.94 7.21 -29.03
N ALA A 250 17.95 6.46 -30.12
CA ALA A 250 19.19 5.88 -30.61
C ALA A 250 20.17 7.04 -30.87
N GLY A 251 20.97 7.37 -29.86
CA GLY A 251 21.90 8.49 -29.88
C GLY A 251 22.63 8.62 -28.54
N ALA A 252 23.89 8.13 -28.54
CA ALA A 252 24.93 8.21 -27.50
C ALA A 252 24.83 7.24 -26.28
N GLU A 253 25.76 6.28 -26.23
CA GLU A 253 26.56 5.82 -25.07
C GLU A 253 26.03 5.99 -23.61
N ASP A 254 24.76 5.70 -23.31
CA ASP A 254 24.22 5.88 -21.95
C ASP A 254 24.47 4.70 -20.99
N GLY A 255 25.68 4.65 -20.46
CA GLY A 255 26.03 4.23 -19.08
C GLY A 255 25.45 2.90 -18.57
N TRP A 256 25.06 1.98 -19.45
CA TRP A 256 24.56 0.66 -19.07
C TRP A 256 25.66 -0.15 -18.38
N GLU A 257 26.91 0.17 -18.67
CA GLU A 257 28.10 -0.36 -18.02
C GLU A 257 28.05 -0.15 -16.50
N ARG A 258 27.37 0.89 -16.00
CA ARG A 258 27.23 1.16 -14.56
C ARG A 258 26.04 0.43 -13.93
N ARG A 259 25.13 -0.08 -14.76
CA ARG A 259 23.83 -0.66 -14.36
C ARG A 259 23.73 -2.16 -14.62
N VAL A 260 24.68 -2.73 -15.37
CA VAL A 260 24.67 -4.16 -15.67
C VAL A 260 24.86 -4.97 -14.40
N ARG A 261 24.06 -6.03 -14.24
CA ARG A 261 24.13 -6.98 -13.12
C ARG A 261 24.04 -8.42 -13.62
N PRO A 262 24.65 -9.38 -12.91
CA PRO A 262 24.55 -10.79 -13.23
C PRO A 262 23.29 -11.38 -12.59
N VAL A 263 22.62 -12.27 -13.32
CA VAL A 263 21.50 -13.06 -12.81
C VAL A 263 21.68 -14.53 -13.18
N LEU A 264 21.35 -15.43 -12.26
CA LEU A 264 21.40 -16.86 -12.51
C LEU A 264 20.14 -17.34 -13.24
N ARG A 265 20.32 -18.25 -14.19
CA ARG A 265 19.25 -18.95 -14.91
C ARG A 265 19.62 -20.42 -15.12
N PRO A 266 18.64 -21.33 -15.27
CA PRO A 266 18.91 -22.69 -15.73
C PRO A 266 19.49 -22.68 -17.14
N ALA A 267 20.36 -23.63 -17.49
CA ALA A 267 21.02 -23.69 -18.80
C ALA A 267 20.03 -23.70 -19.99
N ARG A 268 18.89 -24.39 -19.83
CA ARG A 268 17.79 -24.41 -20.82
C ARG A 268 17.21 -23.03 -21.14
N PHE A 269 17.46 -22.01 -20.32
CA PHE A 269 16.97 -20.67 -20.55
C PHE A 269 17.63 -19.98 -21.75
N ALA A 270 18.85 -20.38 -22.11
CA ALA A 270 19.56 -19.84 -23.28
C ALA A 270 18.77 -20.03 -24.58
N GLU A 271 18.06 -21.16 -24.73
CA GLU A 271 17.20 -21.43 -25.88
C GLU A 271 16.05 -20.41 -26.04
N ARG A 272 15.62 -19.81 -24.93
CA ARG A 272 14.54 -18.81 -24.88
C ARG A 272 15.04 -17.37 -24.96
N ALA A 273 16.33 -17.15 -24.69
CA ALA A 273 16.96 -15.83 -24.60
C ALA A 273 17.98 -15.62 -25.72
N VAL A 274 17.60 -15.96 -26.96
CA VAL A 274 18.46 -15.88 -28.14
C VAL A 274 19.02 -14.47 -28.33
N GLY A 275 20.35 -14.37 -28.41
CA GLY A 275 21.08 -13.12 -28.61
C GLY A 275 21.36 -12.31 -27.33
N ALA A 276 20.90 -12.78 -26.16
CA ALA A 276 21.33 -12.22 -24.88
C ALA A 276 22.76 -12.68 -24.56
N LEU A 277 23.56 -11.80 -23.97
CA LEU A 277 24.88 -12.17 -23.45
C LEU A 277 24.72 -13.08 -22.23
N HIS A 278 25.41 -14.22 -22.24
CA HIS A 278 25.46 -15.15 -21.11
C HIS A 278 26.76 -15.96 -21.10
N ARG A 279 27.02 -16.67 -19.99
CA ARG A 279 28.10 -17.66 -19.87
C ARG A 279 27.76 -18.76 -18.85
N PRO A 280 28.40 -19.94 -18.94
CA PRO A 280 28.21 -21.01 -17.96
C PRO A 280 28.60 -20.58 -16.53
N ALA A 281 27.82 -21.03 -15.55
CA ALA A 281 28.06 -20.86 -14.12
C ALA A 281 28.40 -22.18 -13.39
N GLY A 282 28.25 -23.33 -14.07
CA GLY A 282 28.34 -24.66 -13.45
C GLY A 282 26.99 -25.15 -12.93
N ALA A 283 26.91 -26.42 -12.50
CA ALA A 283 25.70 -27.01 -11.90
C ALA A 283 24.41 -26.89 -12.74
N GLY A 284 24.53 -26.86 -14.08
CA GLY A 284 23.38 -26.66 -14.97
C GLY A 284 22.83 -25.23 -14.97
N LEU A 285 23.61 -24.25 -14.50
CA LEU A 285 23.27 -22.83 -14.44
C LEU A 285 24.11 -22.00 -15.42
N GLU A 286 23.52 -20.87 -15.83
CA GLU A 286 24.10 -19.84 -16.69
C GLU A 286 24.00 -18.48 -15.99
N VAL A 287 25.02 -17.65 -16.17
CA VAL A 287 25.01 -16.23 -15.80
C VAL A 287 24.52 -15.44 -17.00
N PHE A 288 23.40 -14.74 -16.86
CA PHE A 288 22.92 -13.73 -17.80
C PHE A 288 23.20 -12.33 -17.27
N TYR A 289 23.31 -11.37 -18.17
CA TYR A 289 23.52 -9.96 -17.80
C TYR A 289 22.26 -9.15 -18.07
N VAL A 290 21.83 -8.40 -17.08
CA VAL A 290 20.59 -7.60 -17.13
C VAL A 290 20.88 -6.15 -16.85
N LEU A 291 20.11 -5.27 -17.47
CA LEU A 291 20.09 -3.83 -17.19
C LEU A 291 18.96 -3.59 -16.19
N GLU A 292 19.29 -3.11 -14.99
CA GLU A 292 18.31 -2.89 -13.92
C GLU A 292 17.15 -1.99 -14.38
N ASP A 293 15.93 -2.52 -14.27
CA ASP A 293 14.67 -1.78 -14.21
C ASP A 293 13.81 -2.51 -13.17
N GLU A 294 13.40 -1.80 -12.11
CA GLU A 294 12.62 -2.33 -10.97
C GLU A 294 11.32 -3.03 -11.42
N ALA A 295 10.83 -2.74 -12.63
CA ALA A 295 9.61 -3.33 -13.18
C ALA A 295 9.86 -4.34 -14.32
N PHE A 296 11.06 -4.39 -14.92
CA PHE A 296 11.32 -5.22 -16.12
C PHE A 296 12.74 -5.80 -16.19
N VAL A 297 12.86 -7.13 -16.35
CA VAL A 297 14.16 -7.76 -16.61
C VAL A 297 14.55 -7.60 -18.07
N ARG A 298 15.40 -6.61 -18.37
CA ARG A 298 15.99 -6.44 -19.70
C ARG A 298 17.35 -7.11 -19.79
N TYR A 299 17.45 -8.17 -20.59
CA TYR A 299 18.74 -8.82 -20.88
C TYR A 299 19.60 -7.97 -21.82
N LEU A 300 20.89 -7.90 -21.55
CA LEU A 300 21.88 -7.22 -22.37
C LEU A 300 22.11 -8.04 -23.64
N PRO A 301 21.85 -7.49 -24.84
CA PRO A 301 22.17 -8.17 -26.10
C PRO A 301 23.67 -8.29 -26.31
N GLU A 302 24.15 -9.42 -26.83
CA GLU A 302 25.56 -9.60 -27.20
C GLU A 302 26.00 -8.57 -28.27
N THR A 303 25.08 -8.18 -29.14
CA THR A 303 25.32 -7.15 -30.18
C THR A 303 25.58 -5.76 -29.61
N SER A 304 25.28 -5.50 -28.33
CA SER A 304 25.56 -4.22 -27.66
C SER A 304 27.02 -4.05 -27.25
N LEU A 305 27.83 -5.11 -27.25
CA LEU A 305 29.22 -5.09 -26.80
C LEU A 305 30.14 -4.34 -27.78
N GLY A 306 30.00 -4.62 -29.08
CA GLY A 306 30.82 -4.01 -30.13
C GLY A 306 30.76 -2.47 -30.11
N PRO A 307 29.57 -1.86 -30.15
CA PRO A 307 29.42 -0.40 -30.05
C PRO A 307 29.99 0.21 -28.78
N ALA A 308 29.97 -0.51 -27.65
CA ALA A 308 30.51 -0.05 -26.37
C ALA A 308 32.02 -0.27 -26.21
N GLY A 309 32.68 -0.94 -27.17
CA GLY A 309 34.10 -1.29 -27.07
C GLY A 309 34.44 -2.25 -25.93
N LEU A 310 33.46 -3.03 -25.45
CA LEU A 310 33.63 -3.96 -24.33
C LEU A 310 33.60 -5.42 -24.81
N SER A 311 34.44 -6.25 -24.20
CA SER A 311 34.39 -7.71 -24.36
C SER A 311 33.49 -8.36 -23.30
N ALA A 312 32.99 -9.56 -23.59
CA ALA A 312 32.15 -10.31 -22.65
C ALA A 312 32.80 -10.50 -21.26
N PRO A 313 34.11 -10.82 -21.12
CA PRO A 313 34.76 -10.89 -19.82
C PRO A 313 34.82 -9.55 -19.07
N GLN A 314 34.94 -8.42 -19.77
CA GLN A 314 34.90 -7.10 -19.13
C GLN A 314 33.51 -6.79 -18.59
N VAL A 315 32.45 -7.13 -19.34
CA VAL A 315 31.07 -7.00 -18.88
C VAL A 315 30.80 -7.87 -17.65
N ASP A 316 31.31 -9.11 -17.66
CA ASP A 316 31.21 -10.00 -16.51
C ASP A 316 31.84 -9.38 -15.26
N ALA A 317 33.11 -8.96 -15.36
CA ALA A 317 33.82 -8.33 -14.25
C ALA A 317 33.09 -7.09 -13.71
N LEU A 318 32.57 -6.23 -14.61
CA LEU A 318 31.76 -5.06 -14.23
C LEU A 318 30.50 -5.47 -13.47
N ALA A 319 29.72 -6.40 -14.03
CA ALA A 319 28.47 -6.85 -13.45
C ALA A 319 28.67 -7.41 -12.03
N TRP A 320 29.67 -8.27 -11.84
CA TRP A 320 30.01 -8.82 -10.51
C TRP A 320 30.50 -7.76 -9.55
N SER A 321 31.30 -6.79 -10.00
CA SER A 321 31.77 -5.70 -9.12
C SER A 321 30.62 -4.85 -8.57
N HIS A 322 29.57 -4.61 -9.35
CA HIS A 322 28.40 -3.90 -8.86
C HIS A 322 27.64 -4.69 -7.80
N LEU A 323 27.51 -6.00 -7.98
CA LEU A 323 26.81 -6.84 -7.02
C LEU A 323 27.61 -7.01 -5.72
N GLU A 324 28.94 -7.10 -5.82
CA GLU A 324 29.88 -7.12 -4.68
C GLU A 324 29.74 -5.86 -3.82
N ALA A 325 29.52 -4.70 -4.44
CA ALA A 325 29.31 -3.43 -3.74
C ALA A 325 27.95 -3.33 -3.00
N HIS A 326 26.98 -4.19 -3.32
CA HIS A 326 25.60 -4.12 -2.80
C HIS A 326 25.11 -5.46 -2.22
N PRO A 327 25.72 -5.96 -1.13
CA PRO A 327 25.25 -7.16 -0.46
C PRO A 327 23.90 -6.92 0.22
N ALA A 328 23.06 -7.95 0.25
CA ALA A 328 21.71 -7.89 0.81
C ALA A 328 21.65 -8.39 2.27
N PRO A 329 20.64 -7.97 3.05
CA PRO A 329 20.40 -8.49 4.39
C PRO A 329 20.17 -10.00 4.38
N VAL A 330 20.70 -10.68 5.40
CA VAL A 330 20.38 -12.09 5.68
C VAL A 330 19.34 -12.11 6.80
N ARG A 331 18.17 -12.70 6.54
CA ARG A 331 17.06 -12.73 7.50
C ARG A 331 16.63 -14.16 7.78
N ALA A 332 16.24 -14.44 9.02
CA ALA A 332 15.65 -15.72 9.37
C ALA A 332 14.25 -15.85 8.76
N VAL A 333 13.89 -17.08 8.38
CA VAL A 333 12.57 -17.39 7.81
C VAL A 333 11.96 -18.63 8.43
N VAL A 334 10.63 -18.70 8.38
CA VAL A 334 9.84 -19.91 8.61
C VAL A 334 9.08 -20.25 7.33
N LEU A 335 8.91 -21.54 7.08
CA LEU A 335 8.11 -22.05 5.98
C LEU A 335 6.72 -22.39 6.51
N GLU A 336 5.72 -21.58 6.18
CA GLU A 336 4.31 -21.79 6.56
C GLU A 336 3.51 -22.16 5.32
N GLU A 337 2.99 -23.39 5.26
CA GLU A 337 2.19 -23.89 4.13
C GLU A 337 2.82 -23.65 2.74
N GLY A 338 4.17 -23.73 2.66
CA GLY A 338 4.92 -23.50 1.42
C GLY A 338 5.22 -22.02 1.11
N ARG A 339 4.87 -21.09 2.01
CA ARG A 339 5.24 -19.67 1.94
C ARG A 339 6.44 -19.37 2.81
N VAL A 340 7.27 -18.43 2.37
CA VAL A 340 8.43 -17.92 3.10
C VAL A 340 7.99 -16.72 3.94
N VAL A 341 8.07 -16.84 5.27
CA VAL A 341 7.71 -15.78 6.22
C VAL A 341 8.96 -15.31 6.96
N LEU A 342 9.24 -14.00 6.94
CA LEU A 342 10.36 -13.40 7.67
C LEU A 342 10.09 -13.39 9.17
N VAL A 343 11.07 -13.80 9.97
CA VAL A 343 10.97 -13.84 11.44
C VAL A 343 12.21 -13.23 12.11
N GLU A 344 12.06 -12.77 13.36
CA GLU A 344 13.16 -12.17 14.13
C GLU A 344 14.17 -13.21 14.63
N ARG A 345 13.73 -14.44 14.94
CA ARG A 345 14.58 -15.55 15.38
C ARG A 345 14.15 -16.82 14.66
N GLY A 346 15.13 -17.50 14.05
CA GLY A 346 14.90 -18.52 13.03
C GLY A 346 14.80 -19.96 13.52
N THR A 347 14.35 -20.81 12.61
CA THR A 347 14.18 -22.27 12.72
C THR A 347 15.29 -23.09 12.05
N GLY A 348 16.37 -22.44 11.59
CA GLY A 348 17.45 -23.08 10.82
C GLY A 348 17.44 -22.77 9.31
N ILE A 349 16.54 -21.90 8.86
CA ILE A 349 16.48 -21.41 7.47
C ILE A 349 16.60 -19.89 7.44
N TRP A 350 17.38 -19.39 6.49
CA TRP A 350 17.61 -17.98 6.24
C TRP A 350 17.35 -17.64 4.77
N THR A 351 17.20 -16.35 4.49
CA THR A 351 17.09 -15.82 3.12
C THR A 351 18.05 -14.66 2.91
N VAL A 352 18.61 -14.58 1.70
CA VAL A 352 19.19 -13.33 1.18
C VAL A 352 18.04 -12.46 0.68
N ALA A 353 17.74 -11.39 1.40
CA ALA A 353 16.52 -10.59 1.26
C ALA A 353 16.76 -9.28 0.47
N GLY A 354 17.29 -9.38 -0.76
CA GLY A 354 17.39 -8.24 -1.67
C GLY A 354 16.06 -7.94 -2.36
N GLY A 355 15.31 -8.97 -2.75
CA GLY A 355 13.96 -8.82 -3.31
C GLY A 355 13.93 -8.26 -4.75
N ASP A 356 15.09 -8.10 -5.38
CA ASP A 356 15.25 -7.50 -6.71
C ASP A 356 15.53 -8.53 -7.82
N GLY A 357 15.58 -9.80 -7.45
CA GLY A 357 15.80 -10.88 -8.39
C GLY A 357 17.26 -11.27 -8.61
N LEU A 358 18.19 -10.67 -7.87
CA LEU A 358 19.64 -10.90 -7.98
C LEU A 358 20.17 -11.78 -6.83
N ASP A 359 19.30 -12.19 -5.90
CA ASP A 359 19.69 -12.83 -4.64
C ASP A 359 20.45 -14.14 -4.82
N GLY A 360 20.07 -14.96 -5.80
CA GLY A 360 20.83 -16.16 -6.15
C GLY A 360 22.25 -15.86 -6.64
N ALA A 361 22.43 -14.79 -7.42
CA ALA A 361 23.76 -14.37 -7.87
C ALA A 361 24.58 -13.78 -6.71
N ARG A 362 23.95 -13.06 -5.77
CA ARG A 362 24.63 -12.51 -4.58
C ARG A 362 25.35 -13.58 -3.79
N LEU A 363 24.83 -14.80 -3.71
CA LEU A 363 25.48 -15.92 -3.01
C LEU A 363 26.91 -16.21 -3.49
N LEU A 364 27.24 -15.81 -4.72
CA LEU A 364 28.55 -16.02 -5.32
C LEU A 364 29.54 -14.87 -5.04
N THR A 365 29.10 -13.78 -4.41
CA THR A 365 29.96 -12.63 -4.07
C THR A 365 30.64 -12.81 -2.70
N GLU A 366 31.84 -12.26 -2.53
CA GLU A 366 32.61 -12.43 -1.29
C GLU A 366 31.96 -11.68 -0.12
N ALA A 367 31.49 -10.46 -0.36
CA ALA A 367 30.77 -9.65 0.62
C ALA A 367 29.50 -10.35 1.11
N GLN A 368 28.73 -11.00 0.23
CA GLN A 368 27.55 -11.73 0.65
C GLN A 368 27.91 -12.99 1.43
N ARG A 369 28.93 -13.75 0.99
CA ARG A 369 29.41 -14.93 1.71
C ARG A 369 29.86 -14.59 3.12
N ARG A 370 30.61 -13.50 3.31
CA ARG A 370 30.99 -13.01 4.64
C ARG A 370 29.78 -12.68 5.51
N ARG A 371 28.75 -12.06 4.94
CA ARG A 371 27.49 -11.81 5.67
C ARG A 371 26.75 -13.08 6.03
N LEU A 372 26.71 -14.07 5.14
CA LEU A 372 26.12 -15.37 5.43
C LEU A 372 26.86 -16.07 6.57
N VAL A 373 28.19 -16.12 6.55
CA VAL A 373 28.98 -16.68 7.66
C VAL A 373 28.65 -15.99 8.98
N ALA A 374 28.51 -14.66 8.99
CA ALA A 374 28.18 -13.91 10.21
C ALA A 374 26.79 -14.25 10.80
N HIS A 375 25.81 -14.65 9.98
CA HIS A 375 24.44 -14.90 10.43
C HIS A 375 24.07 -16.38 10.55
N VAL A 376 24.63 -17.21 9.66
CA VAL A 376 24.32 -18.63 9.49
C VAL A 376 25.45 -19.51 10.06
N GLY A 377 26.65 -18.97 10.22
CA GLY A 377 27.88 -19.72 10.50
C GLY A 377 28.52 -20.26 9.23
N GLU A 378 29.73 -20.81 9.38
CA GLU A 378 30.50 -21.38 8.26
C GLU A 378 29.73 -22.50 7.55
N GLY A 379 29.92 -22.57 6.23
CA GLY A 379 29.31 -23.58 5.37
C GLY A 379 29.95 -24.97 5.52
N PRO A 380 29.60 -25.93 4.65
CA PRO A 380 28.77 -25.77 3.45
C PRO A 380 27.28 -25.51 3.73
N TRP A 381 26.62 -24.81 2.81
CA TRP A 381 25.20 -24.51 2.91
C TRP A 381 24.40 -25.20 1.80
N CYS A 382 23.16 -25.56 2.12
CA CYS A 382 22.17 -25.96 1.13
C CYS A 382 21.36 -24.73 0.72
N VAL A 383 21.13 -24.56 -0.57
CA VAL A 383 20.52 -23.39 -1.19
C VAL A 383 19.34 -23.81 -2.06
N HIS A 384 18.24 -23.07 -1.94
CA HIS A 384 17.07 -23.18 -2.81
C HIS A 384 16.86 -21.87 -3.58
N LEU A 385 16.76 -21.97 -4.91
CA LEU A 385 16.70 -20.83 -5.85
C LEU A 385 15.38 -20.80 -6.65
N GLY A 386 14.34 -21.47 -6.14
CA GLY A 386 13.06 -21.63 -6.83
C GLY A 386 12.25 -20.36 -7.03
N TRP A 387 12.62 -19.23 -6.43
CA TRP A 387 11.99 -17.93 -6.66
C TRP A 387 13.05 -16.89 -7.01
N ARG A 388 12.64 -15.88 -7.78
CA ARG A 388 13.56 -14.84 -8.22
C ARG A 388 13.96 -13.96 -7.03
N GLU A 389 13.00 -13.62 -6.19
CA GLU A 389 13.07 -12.59 -5.15
C GLU A 389 13.76 -13.05 -3.86
N PHE A 390 14.05 -14.35 -3.71
CA PHE A 390 14.65 -14.89 -2.49
C PHE A 390 15.57 -16.07 -2.80
N ALA A 391 16.78 -16.03 -2.24
CA ALA A 391 17.64 -17.20 -2.15
C ALA A 391 17.59 -17.75 -0.73
N LEU A 392 16.99 -18.93 -0.55
CA LEU A 392 16.88 -19.57 0.76
C LEU A 392 18.12 -20.41 1.04
N VAL A 393 18.60 -20.36 2.27
CA VAL A 393 19.84 -20.99 2.71
C VAL A 393 19.60 -21.69 4.05
N CYS A 394 20.06 -22.93 4.19
CA CYS A 394 20.22 -23.60 5.47
C CYS A 394 21.60 -24.28 5.55
N ARG A 395 22.02 -24.71 6.73
CA ARG A 395 23.25 -25.52 6.86
C ARG A 395 23.04 -26.87 6.20
N GLU A 396 24.03 -27.36 5.46
CA GLU A 396 23.92 -28.68 4.82
C GLU A 396 23.73 -29.81 5.84
N SER A 397 24.32 -29.66 7.04
CA SER A 397 24.17 -30.59 8.17
C SER A 397 22.78 -30.58 8.82
N ASP A 398 21.93 -29.60 8.51
CA ASP A 398 20.56 -29.51 9.05
C ASP A 398 19.60 -30.27 8.14
N GLU A 399 19.44 -31.57 8.40
CA GLU A 399 18.58 -32.45 7.61
C GLU A 399 17.11 -32.03 7.61
N ALA A 400 16.61 -31.48 8.73
CA ALA A 400 15.22 -31.04 8.84
C ALA A 400 14.95 -29.84 7.93
N SER A 401 15.81 -28.82 8.00
CA SER A 401 15.74 -27.64 7.13
C SER A 401 15.95 -27.99 5.66
N ARG A 402 16.92 -28.87 5.35
CA ARG A 402 17.16 -29.35 3.98
C ARG A 402 15.95 -30.08 3.41
N GLY A 403 15.35 -30.98 4.19
CA GLY A 403 14.13 -31.69 3.81
C GLY A 403 12.93 -30.76 3.66
N ALA A 404 12.88 -29.64 4.38
CA ALA A 404 11.86 -28.62 4.20
C ALA A 404 12.06 -27.86 2.88
N LEU A 405 13.29 -27.44 2.57
CA LEU A 405 13.61 -26.78 1.29
C LEU A 405 13.36 -27.69 0.09
N SER A 406 13.62 -29.00 0.18
CA SER A 406 13.41 -29.93 -0.95
C SER A 406 11.93 -30.12 -1.32
N ARG A 407 11.00 -29.80 -0.41
CA ARG A 407 9.55 -29.87 -0.64
C ARG A 407 8.98 -28.60 -1.27
N LEU A 408 9.79 -27.55 -1.35
CA LEU A 408 9.38 -26.30 -1.98
C LEU A 408 9.36 -26.46 -3.50
N GLY A 409 8.34 -25.87 -4.14
CA GLY A 409 8.28 -25.76 -5.58
C GLY A 409 9.13 -24.60 -6.09
N ALA A 410 9.30 -24.55 -7.42
CA ALA A 410 9.87 -23.39 -8.10
C ALA A 410 8.78 -22.62 -8.86
N ALA A 411 8.89 -21.30 -8.87
CA ALA A 411 8.16 -20.44 -9.80
C ALA A 411 8.56 -20.76 -11.26
N PRO A 412 7.72 -20.45 -12.26
CA PRO A 412 8.02 -20.73 -13.67
C PRO A 412 9.33 -20.13 -14.21
N ASP A 413 9.82 -19.07 -13.58
CA ASP A 413 11.07 -18.36 -13.88
C ASP A 413 12.18 -18.59 -12.83
N GLY A 414 11.90 -19.39 -11.80
CA GLY A 414 12.86 -19.82 -10.79
C GLY A 414 13.78 -20.94 -11.25
N ILE A 415 14.77 -21.25 -10.41
CA ILE A 415 15.72 -22.34 -10.63
C ILE A 415 15.29 -23.51 -9.73
N GLU A 416 14.83 -24.58 -10.37
CA GLU A 416 14.41 -25.80 -9.70
C GLU A 416 15.60 -26.60 -9.16
N GLY A 417 15.45 -27.18 -7.97
CA GLY A 417 16.44 -28.03 -7.33
C GLY A 417 17.10 -27.40 -6.10
N LEU A 418 17.90 -28.21 -5.42
CA LEU A 418 18.76 -27.78 -4.33
C LEU A 418 20.21 -27.72 -4.80
N PHE A 419 20.94 -26.77 -4.23
CA PHE A 419 22.33 -26.52 -4.57
C PHE A 419 23.18 -26.47 -3.31
N ARG A 420 24.38 -27.03 -3.36
CA ARG A 420 25.40 -26.88 -2.34
C ARG A 420 26.20 -25.63 -2.64
N LEU A 421 26.25 -24.71 -1.68
CA LEU A 421 27.12 -23.55 -1.73
C LEU A 421 28.36 -23.79 -0.87
N ALA A 422 29.50 -23.92 -1.52
CA ALA A 422 30.83 -24.10 -0.93
C ALA A 422 31.85 -23.12 -1.54
N ASP A 423 33.12 -23.19 -1.15
CA ASP A 423 34.17 -22.26 -1.61
C ASP A 423 34.34 -22.24 -3.14
N GLY A 424 34.04 -23.34 -3.82
CA GLY A 424 34.11 -23.46 -5.29
C GLY A 424 32.93 -22.86 -6.06
N GLY A 425 31.86 -22.43 -5.38
CA GLY A 425 30.65 -21.94 -6.03
C GLY A 425 29.40 -22.74 -5.65
N LEU A 426 28.42 -22.77 -6.56
CA LEU A 426 27.21 -23.59 -6.45
C LEU A 426 27.43 -24.93 -7.18
N GLU A 427 27.09 -26.01 -6.50
CA GLU A 427 27.07 -27.38 -7.04
C GLU A 427 25.64 -27.94 -6.92
N ALA A 428 25.20 -28.77 -7.86
CA ALA A 428 23.88 -29.41 -7.76
C ALA A 428 23.90 -30.52 -6.70
N LEU A 429 22.85 -30.63 -5.88
CA LEU A 429 22.69 -31.66 -4.84
C LEU A 429 21.80 -32.83 -5.27
#